data_AF-A0A1H8H103-F1
#
_entry.id   AF-A0A1H8H103-F1
#
_cell.length_a   1.000
_cell.length_b   1.000
_cell.length_c   1.000
_cell.angle_alpha   90.00
_cell.angle_beta   90.00
_cell.angle_gamma   90.00
#
_symmetry.space_group_name_H-M   'P 1'
#
loop_
_entity.id
_entity.type
_entity.pdbx_description
1 polymer ?
#
loop_
_entity_poly.entity_id
_entity_poly.type
_entity_poly.pdbx_seq_one_letter_code
_entity_poly.pdbx_strand_id
1 'polypeptide(L)'
;MFKPEQPVKPINMKLSNEEVILLINELYPKFFIHYSYHVKMRLAQPDRNFTEQKLLSILKRPKHVEPKWNDEYYNYTYLLEGYNKRHLAIAFRVDNNNKLYIECVTVF
;
A
#
# COMPACT_ATOMS: atom_id res chain seq x y z
N MET A 1 -18.33 7.66 -20.73
CA MET A 1 -18.29 6.18 -20.61
C MET A 1 -17.25 5.83 -19.55
N PHE A 2 -17.66 5.64 -18.30
CA PHE A 2 -16.79 5.05 -17.29
C PHE A 2 -16.79 3.54 -17.54
N LYS A 3 -15.66 2.99 -17.99
CA LYS A 3 -15.50 1.53 -17.93
C LYS A 3 -15.42 1.17 -16.46
N PRO A 4 -16.23 0.24 -15.94
CA PRO A 4 -16.00 -0.29 -14.60
C PRO A 4 -14.62 -0.93 -14.62
N GLU A 5 -13.72 -0.46 -13.75
CA GLU A 5 -12.43 -1.12 -13.53
C GLU A 5 -12.74 -2.57 -13.11
N GLN A 6 -12.46 -3.51 -14.03
CA GLN A 6 -12.67 -4.95 -13.85
C GLN A 6 -11.71 -5.50 -12.76
N PRO A 7 -12.05 -6.65 -12.13
CA PRO A 7 -11.74 -6.89 -10.72
C PRO A 7 -10.26 -7.14 -10.48
N VAL A 8 -9.64 -6.19 -9.79
CA VAL A 8 -8.33 -6.35 -9.16
C VAL A 8 -8.42 -7.48 -8.13
N LYS A 9 -7.57 -8.50 -8.26
CA LYS A 9 -7.59 -9.66 -7.34
C LYS A 9 -6.74 -9.38 -6.11
N PRO A 10 -7.32 -9.44 -4.90
CA PRO A 10 -6.54 -9.36 -3.68
C PRO A 10 -5.71 -10.64 -3.43
N ILE A 11 -4.59 -10.49 -2.73
CA ILE A 11 -3.87 -11.63 -2.15
C ILE A 11 -4.48 -11.93 -0.77
N ASN A 12 -5.15 -13.07 -0.67
CA ASN A 12 -5.88 -13.47 0.53
C ASN A 12 -5.02 -14.33 1.48
N MET A 13 -3.79 -14.65 1.07
CA MET A 13 -2.81 -15.34 1.90
C MET A 13 -2.11 -14.34 2.82
N LYS A 14 -2.03 -14.69 4.11
CA LYS A 14 -1.23 -13.93 5.08
C LYS A 14 0.25 -14.10 4.74
N LEU A 15 0.93 -13.00 4.48
CA LEU A 15 2.38 -12.96 4.33
C LEU A 15 3.03 -12.69 5.68
N SER A 16 4.20 -13.28 5.89
CA SER A 16 5.09 -12.93 6.99
C SER A 16 5.66 -11.52 6.81
N ASN A 17 6.13 -10.92 7.91
CA ASN A 17 6.72 -9.59 7.86
C ASN A 17 7.94 -9.53 6.93
N GLU A 18 8.73 -10.60 6.86
CA GLU A 18 9.89 -10.71 5.98
C GLU A 18 9.47 -10.75 4.50
N GLU A 19 8.45 -11.55 4.15
CA GLU A 19 7.89 -11.60 2.79
C GLU A 19 7.32 -10.24 2.37
N VAL A 20 6.62 -9.54 3.26
CA VAL A 20 6.10 -8.19 3.00
C VAL A 20 7.24 -7.23 2.68
N ILE A 21 8.31 -7.24 3.49
CA ILE A 21 9.47 -6.36 3.28
C ILE A 21 10.17 -6.71 1.96
N LEU A 22 10.34 -7.99 1.64
CA LEU A 22 10.94 -8.44 0.37
C LEU A 22 10.12 -7.96 -0.83
N LEU A 23 8.79 -8.13 -0.80
CA LEU A 23 7.90 -7.67 -1.86
C LEU A 23 7.91 -6.15 -2.01
N ILE A 24 7.91 -5.41 -0.90
CA ILE A 24 8.04 -3.94 -0.98
C ILE A 24 9.35 -3.57 -1.67
N ASN A 25 10.48 -4.17 -1.28
CA ASN A 25 11.79 -3.89 -1.86
C ASN A 25 11.88 -4.28 -3.34
N GLU A 26 11.14 -5.29 -3.79
CA GLU A 26 11.11 -5.68 -5.19
C GLU A 26 10.24 -4.74 -6.06
N LEU A 27 9.07 -4.35 -5.54
CA LEU A 27 8.06 -3.59 -6.29
C LEU A 27 8.29 -2.08 -6.26
N TYR A 28 8.82 -1.55 -5.15
CA TYR A 28 9.06 -0.11 -4.95
C TYR A 28 10.00 0.47 -6.02
N PRO A 29 11.18 -0.11 -6.35
CA PRO A 29 12.07 0.43 -7.37
C PRO A 29 11.48 0.42 -8.78
N LYS A 30 10.50 -0.47 -9.03
CA LYS A 30 9.79 -0.61 -10.31
C LYS A 30 8.62 0.38 -10.43
N PHE A 31 8.39 1.22 -9.42
CA PHE A 31 7.25 2.14 -9.32
C PHE A 31 5.89 1.45 -9.47
N PHE A 32 5.79 0.18 -9.05
CA PHE A 32 4.51 -0.55 -8.99
C PHE A 32 3.76 -0.20 -7.71
N ILE A 33 3.44 1.09 -7.56
CA ILE A 33 2.75 1.65 -6.41
C ILE A 33 1.50 2.38 -6.90
N HIS A 34 0.35 1.97 -6.39
CA HIS A 34 -0.93 2.60 -6.66
C HIS A 34 -1.44 3.26 -5.39
N TYR A 35 -2.09 4.42 -5.54
CA TYR A 35 -2.72 5.13 -4.43
C TYR A 35 -4.23 4.98 -4.52
N SER A 36 -4.86 4.57 -3.42
CA SER A 36 -6.33 4.60 -3.31
C SER A 36 -6.85 6.03 -3.49
N TYR A 37 -8.15 6.17 -3.78
CA TYR A 37 -8.78 7.48 -3.87
C TYR A 37 -8.57 8.33 -2.61
N HIS A 38 -8.67 7.72 -1.42
CA HIS A 38 -8.46 8.41 -0.15
C HIS A 38 -7.04 8.96 -0.02
N VAL A 39 -6.03 8.16 -0.38
CA VAL A 39 -4.63 8.60 -0.34
C VAL A 39 -4.38 9.73 -1.34
N LYS A 40 -4.92 9.63 -2.57
CA LYS A 40 -4.80 10.70 -3.58
C LYS A 40 -5.41 12.01 -3.08
N MET A 41 -6.62 11.96 -2.50
CA MET A 41 -7.29 13.12 -1.93
C MET A 41 -6.46 13.76 -0.81
N ARG A 42 -5.87 12.95 0.06
CA ARG A 42 -5.04 13.44 1.15
C ARG A 42 -3.73 14.05 0.65
N LEU A 43 -3.09 13.46 -0.37
CA LEU A 43 -1.85 13.97 -0.97
C LEU A 43 -2.06 15.29 -1.71
N ALA A 44 -3.28 15.54 -2.22
CA ALA A 44 -3.65 16.78 -2.87
C ALA A 44 -3.85 17.95 -1.88
N GLN A 45 -4.00 17.68 -0.58
CA GLN A 45 -4.13 18.72 0.42
C GLN A 45 -2.76 19.30 0.78
N PRO A 46 -2.64 20.63 0.98
CA PRO A 46 -1.40 21.25 1.40
C PRO A 46 -1.10 20.89 2.86
N ASP A 47 -0.45 19.74 3.07
CA ASP A 47 -0.04 19.25 4.37
C ASP A 47 1.46 18.95 4.35
N ARG A 48 2.25 19.80 5.03
CA ARG A 48 3.71 19.63 5.12
C ARG A 48 4.10 18.31 5.78
N ASN A 49 3.23 17.71 6.58
CA ASN A 49 3.48 16.43 7.24
C ASN A 49 3.09 15.23 6.41
N PHE A 50 2.32 15.44 5.34
CA PHE A 50 1.77 14.40 4.52
C PHE A 50 2.10 14.63 3.04
N THR A 51 3.30 14.20 2.64
CA THR A 51 3.79 14.31 1.26
C THR A 51 4.08 12.94 0.68
N GLU A 52 4.06 12.83 -0.65
CA GLU A 52 4.38 11.58 -1.35
C GLU A 52 5.77 11.06 -0.95
N GLN A 53 6.79 11.93 -0.90
CA GLN A 53 8.13 11.58 -0.46
C GLN A 53 8.17 10.96 0.94
N LYS A 54 7.33 11.47 1.86
CA LYS A 54 7.23 10.94 3.22
C LYS A 54 6.58 9.57 3.22
N LEU A 55 5.54 9.36 2.41
CA LEU A 55 4.87 8.08 2.26
C LEU A 55 5.83 7.02 1.67
N LEU A 56 6.54 7.36 0.60
CA LEU A 56 7.56 6.52 -0.02
C LEU A 56 8.72 6.18 0.95
N SER A 57 9.07 7.09 1.87
CA SER A 57 10.09 6.81 2.89
C SER A 57 9.69 5.71 3.87
N ILE A 58 8.38 5.57 4.17
CA ILE A 58 7.86 4.49 5.02
C ILE A 58 7.99 3.15 4.29
N LEU A 59 7.61 3.10 3.00
CA LEU A 59 7.78 1.91 2.17
C LEU A 59 9.23 1.48 2.05
N LYS A 60 10.14 2.44 1.86
CA LYS A 60 11.57 2.13 1.69
C LYS A 60 12.20 1.50 2.93
N ARG A 61 11.75 1.89 4.12
CA ARG A 61 12.31 1.45 5.41
C ARG A 61 11.22 1.38 6.48
N PRO A 62 10.32 0.39 6.43
CA PRO A 62 9.34 0.19 7.48
C PRO A 62 10.06 -0.23 8.76
N LYS A 63 9.71 0.39 9.88
CA LYS A 63 10.24 0.04 11.21
C LYS A 63 9.50 -1.18 11.78
N HIS A 64 8.19 -1.24 11.55
CA HIS A 64 7.34 -2.34 11.98
C HIS A 64 6.30 -2.64 10.90
N VAL A 65 5.90 -3.91 10.81
CA VAL A 65 4.87 -4.41 9.90
C VAL A 65 3.86 -5.18 10.73
N GLU A 66 2.60 -4.78 10.67
CA GLU A 66 1.49 -5.44 11.35
C GLU A 66 0.44 -5.89 10.31
N PRO A 67 0.23 -7.19 10.11
CA PRO A 67 -0.82 -7.69 9.22
C PRO A 67 -2.20 -7.53 9.87
N LYS A 68 -3.14 -6.95 9.12
CA LYS A 68 -4.55 -6.82 9.50
C LYS A 68 -5.45 -7.38 8.41
N TRP A 69 -6.31 -8.32 8.80
CA TRP A 69 -7.36 -8.80 7.92
C TRP A 69 -8.40 -7.70 7.69
N ASN A 70 -8.82 -7.55 6.44
CA ASN A 70 -9.84 -6.60 6.04
C ASN A 70 -11.06 -7.39 5.52
N ASP A 71 -12.12 -7.39 6.32
CA ASP A 71 -13.36 -8.14 6.03
C ASP A 71 -14.12 -7.60 4.82
N GLU A 72 -14.00 -6.30 4.51
CA GLU A 72 -14.70 -5.68 3.38
C GLU A 72 -14.14 -6.17 2.04
N TYR A 73 -12.82 -6.32 1.98
CA TYR A 73 -12.11 -6.73 0.75
C TYR A 73 -11.63 -8.18 0.79
N TYR A 74 -11.95 -8.92 1.85
CA TYR A 74 -11.53 -10.31 2.11
C TYR A 74 -10.03 -10.52 1.88
N ASN A 75 -9.20 -9.60 2.37
CA ASN A 75 -7.77 -9.60 2.09
C ASN A 75 -6.93 -9.20 3.31
N TYR A 76 -5.62 -9.42 3.22
CA TYR A 76 -4.68 -8.87 4.20
C TYR A 76 -4.20 -7.49 3.76
N THR A 77 -4.38 -6.54 4.67
CA THR A 77 -3.69 -5.25 4.66
C THR A 77 -2.52 -5.30 5.63
N TYR A 78 -1.50 -4.50 5.38
CA TYR A 78 -0.30 -4.44 6.21
C TYR A 78 -0.07 -3.00 6.66
N LEU A 79 -0.15 -2.78 7.96
CA LEU A 79 0.16 -1.50 8.56
C LEU A 79 1.68 -1.40 8.72
N LEU A 80 2.26 -0.42 8.04
CA LEU A 80 3.67 -0.11 8.07
C LEU A 80 3.90 1.09 8.98
N GLU A 81 4.64 0.91 10.07
CA GLU A 81 5.10 2.01 10.91
C GLU A 81 6.38 2.61 10.32
N GLY A 82 6.36 3.90 10.04
CA GLY A 82 7.53 4.68 9.68
C GLY A 82 8.15 5.41 10.88
N TYR A 83 9.31 6.01 10.66
CA TYR A 83 9.92 6.89 11.65
C TYR A 83 9.06 8.16 11.86
N ASN A 84 8.93 8.61 13.11
CA ASN A 84 8.08 9.72 13.56
C ASN A 84 6.57 9.44 13.68
N LYS A 85 6.19 8.22 14.11
CA LYS A 85 4.79 7.83 14.40
C LYS A 85 3.84 7.91 13.19
N ARG A 86 4.38 7.91 11.97
CA ARG A 86 3.56 7.88 10.75
C ARG A 86 3.27 6.45 10.37
N HIS A 87 2.07 6.17 9.91
CA HIS A 87 1.71 4.84 9.47
C HIS A 87 1.12 4.84 8.08
N LEU A 88 1.38 3.77 7.34
CA LEU A 88 0.85 3.55 6.00
C LEU A 88 0.25 2.16 5.95
N ALA A 89 -1.03 2.05 5.61
CA ALA A 89 -1.62 0.76 5.32
C ALA A 89 -1.44 0.45 3.83
N ILE A 90 -0.91 -0.73 3.53
CA ILE A 90 -0.79 -1.23 2.17
C ILE A 90 -1.56 -2.53 1.98
N ALA A 91 -1.87 -2.86 0.73
CA ALA A 91 -2.30 -4.17 0.30
C ALA A 91 -1.50 -4.58 -0.94
N PHE A 92 -1.27 -5.87 -1.13
CA PHE A 92 -0.72 -6.39 -2.37
C PHE A 92 -1.84 -6.82 -3.30
N ARG A 93 -1.77 -6.38 -4.55
CA ARG A 93 -2.81 -6.59 -5.55
C ARG A 93 -2.22 -6.98 -6.89
N VAL A 94 -3.00 -7.73 -7.66
CA VAL A 94 -2.62 -8.14 -9.02
C VAL A 94 -3.50 -7.39 -10.02
N ASP A 95 -2.86 -6.74 -10.99
CA ASP A 95 -3.55 -6.06 -12.09
C ASP A 95 -4.08 -7.06 -13.15
N ASN A 96 -4.76 -6.54 -14.17
CA ASN A 96 -5.32 -7.36 -15.25
C ASN A 96 -4.25 -8.05 -16.13
N ASN A 97 -2.99 -7.60 -16.07
CA ASN A 97 -1.86 -8.17 -16.79
C ASN A 97 -1.06 -9.15 -15.93
N ASN A 98 -1.63 -9.62 -14.80
CA ASN A 98 -0.97 -10.45 -13.80
C ASN A 98 0.29 -9.82 -13.19
N LYS A 99 0.37 -8.48 -13.16
CA LYS A 99 1.46 -7.76 -12.48
C LYS A 99 1.06 -7.47 -11.05
N LEU A 100 1.90 -7.92 -10.12
CA LEU A 100 1.80 -7.60 -8.70
C LEU A 100 2.19 -6.13 -8.47
N TYR A 101 1.44 -5.44 -7.63
CA TYR A 101 1.74 -4.08 -7.21
C TYR A 101 1.34 -3.83 -5.75
N ILE A 102 1.89 -2.76 -5.19
CA ILE A 102 1.57 -2.26 -3.85
C ILE A 102 0.44 -1.24 -3.99
N GLU A 103 -0.70 -1.50 -3.37
CA GLU A 103 -1.73 -0.48 -3.19
C GLU A 103 -1.57 0.18 -1.82
N CYS A 104 -1.38 1.49 -1.80
CA CYS A 104 -1.47 2.31 -0.59
C CYS A 104 -2.94 2.58 -0.30
N VAL A 105 -3.47 1.97 0.75
CA VAL A 105 -4.90 1.97 1.09
C VAL A 105 -5.28 3.23 1.87
N THR A 106 -4.52 3.54 2.92
CA THR A 106 -4.77 4.71 3.78
C THR A 106 -3.50 5.09 4.53
N VAL A 107 -3.48 6.29 5.09
CA VAL A 107 -2.31 6.84 5.76
C VAL A 107 -2.74 7.57 7.02
N PHE A 108 -2.03 7.31 8.12
CA PHE A 108 -2.36 7.75 9.47
C PHE A 108 -1.24 8.61 10.07
#